data_AF-A0A967I9G9-F1
#
_entry.id   AF-A0A967I9G9-F1
#
_cell.length_a   1.000
_cell.length_b   1.000
_cell.length_c   1.000
_cell.angle_alpha   90.00
_cell.angle_beta   90.00
_cell.angle_gamma   90.00
#
_symmetry.space_group_name_H-M   'P 1'
#
loop_
_entity.id
_entity.type
_entity.pdbx_description
1 polymer ?
#
loop_
_entity_poly.entity_id
_entity_poly.type
_entity_poly.pdbx_seq_one_letter_code
_entity_poly.pdbx_strand_id
1 'polypeptide(L)'
;APGELYTALDRGTIDALEWVGPSLDLNMGFQKVAPYYYTGWHEPATELQFMVNKEAFDGLPAHLQAILVTAMQFAAYDMYARSYHD
;
A
#
# COMPACT_ATOMS: atom_id res chain seq x y z
N ALA A 1 13.10 3.08 -0.72
CA ALA A 1 12.10 2.00 -0.86
C ALA A 1 11.62 1.55 0.52
N PRO A 2 10.48 0.84 0.69
CA PRO A 2 9.98 0.45 2.02
C PRO A 2 11.04 -0.25 2.89
N GLY A 3 11.87 -1.10 2.27
CA GLY A 3 12.96 -1.81 2.96
C GLY A 3 14.06 -0.92 3.57
N GLU A 4 14.14 0.36 3.19
CA GLU A 4 15.13 1.30 3.75
C GLU A 4 14.57 2.10 4.92
N LEU A 5 13.24 2.11 5.14
CA LEU A 5 12.59 2.92 6.18
C LEU A 5 13.09 2.56 7.58
N TYR A 6 13.18 1.27 7.89
CA TYR A 6 13.69 0.81 9.19
C TYR A 6 15.13 1.29 9.41
N THR A 7 16.00 1.10 8.41
CA THR A 7 17.41 1.47 8.49
C THR A 7 17.59 2.99 8.59
N ALA A 8 16.77 3.76 7.88
CA ALA A 8 16.78 5.22 7.95
C ALA A 8 16.37 5.74 9.33
N LEU A 9 15.36 5.11 9.95
CA LEU A 9 14.91 5.43 11.30
C LEU A 9 15.96 5.01 12.35
N ASP A 10 16.50 3.79 12.25
CA ASP A 10 17.54 3.25 13.15
C ASP A 10 18.84 4.09 13.13
N ARG A 11 19.20 4.62 11.96
CA ARG A 11 20.37 5.48 11.78
C ARG A 11 20.10 6.96 12.07
N GLY A 12 18.87 7.34 12.41
CA GLY A 12 18.50 8.74 12.64
C GLY A 12 18.60 9.62 11.40
N THR A 13 18.47 9.05 10.19
CA THR A 13 18.32 9.84 8.96
C THR A 13 16.95 10.52 8.91
N ILE A 14 15.96 9.89 9.54
CA ILE A 14 14.62 10.42 9.80
C ILE A 14 14.31 10.21 11.28
N ASP A 15 13.60 11.16 11.90
CA ASP A 15 13.26 11.12 13.33
C ASP A 15 11.92 10.44 13.62
N ALA A 16 11.07 10.34 12.60
CA ALA A 16 9.77 9.69 12.64
C ALA A 16 9.39 9.22 11.24
N LEU A 17 8.43 8.30 11.16
CA LEU A 17 7.85 7.86 9.89
C LEU A 17 6.37 7.53 10.08
N GLU A 18 5.68 7.47 8.95
CA GLU A 18 4.40 6.81 8.78
C GLU A 18 4.55 5.76 7.66
N TRP A 19 3.66 4.76 7.64
CA TRP A 19 3.69 3.74 6.60
C TRP A 19 2.29 3.24 6.25
N VAL A 20 1.68 2.37 7.08
CA VAL A 20 0.31 1.90 6.82
C VAL A 20 -0.47 1.76 8.11
N GLY A 21 0.01 0.96 9.05
CA GLY A 21 -0.77 0.50 10.18
C GLY A 21 -0.35 -0.89 10.65
N PRO A 22 -1.01 -1.45 11.69
CA PRO A 22 -0.61 -2.72 12.28
C PRO A 22 -0.47 -3.89 11.30
N SER A 23 -1.28 -3.91 10.23
CA SER A 23 -1.27 -4.97 9.20
C SER A 23 0.08 -5.14 8.49
N LEU A 24 0.89 -4.07 8.40
CA LEU A 24 2.19 -4.11 7.73
C LEU A 24 3.35 -3.58 8.60
N ASP A 25 3.12 -2.61 9.47
CA ASP A 25 4.18 -1.93 10.24
C ASP A 25 4.90 -2.87 11.20
N LEU A 26 4.19 -3.83 11.80
CA LEU A 26 4.79 -4.76 12.78
C LEU A 26 5.82 -5.69 12.14
N ASN A 27 5.58 -6.11 10.89
CA ASN A 27 6.50 -6.91 10.10
C ASN A 27 7.74 -6.12 9.68
N MET A 28 7.60 -4.80 9.53
CA MET A 28 8.71 -3.88 9.24
C MET A 28 9.59 -3.61 10.47
N GLY A 29 9.05 -3.79 11.68
CA GLY A 29 9.82 -3.76 12.92
C GLY A 29 10.05 -2.37 13.51
N PHE A 30 9.35 -1.33 13.05
CA PHE A 30 9.53 0.06 13.49
C PHE A 30 9.42 0.23 15.02
N GLN A 31 8.58 -0.57 15.68
CA GLN A 31 8.41 -0.60 17.13
C GLN A 31 9.70 -0.92 17.92
N LYS A 32 10.74 -1.46 17.27
CA LYS A 32 12.04 -1.75 17.88
C LYS A 32 12.90 -0.48 18.07
N VAL A 33 12.64 0.56 17.28
CA VAL A 33 13.46 1.78 17.19
C VAL A 33 12.66 3.06 17.43
N ALA A 34 11.33 3.04 17.29
CA ALA A 34 10.41 4.12 17.66
C ALA A 34 9.33 3.62 18.64
N PRO A 35 9.34 4.05 19.92
CA PRO A 35 8.45 3.52 20.95
C PRO A 35 7.04 4.14 20.95
N TYR A 36 6.83 5.24 20.23
CA TYR A 36 5.56 5.95 20.19
C TYR A 36 4.83 5.66 18.88
N TYR A 37 3.65 5.06 18.96
CA TYR A 37 2.80 4.77 17.82
C TYR A 37 1.49 5.56 17.93
N TYR A 38 1.38 6.63 17.14
CA TYR A 38 0.24 7.55 17.18
C TYR A 38 -0.93 7.02 16.34
N THR A 39 -2.16 7.36 16.76
CA THR A 39 -3.35 7.14 15.93
C THR A 39 -3.34 8.04 14.69
N GLY A 40 -3.93 7.56 13.60
CA GLY A 40 -3.96 8.27 12.32
C GLY A 40 -4.97 9.41 12.24
N TRP A 41 -4.77 10.25 11.23
CA TRP A 41 -5.69 11.32 10.80
C TRP A 41 -5.40 11.76 9.35
N HIS A 42 -4.15 11.63 8.90
CA HIS A 42 -3.70 12.12 7.59
C HIS A 42 -4.15 11.23 6.43
N GLU A 43 -4.23 9.92 6.65
CA GLU A 43 -4.58 8.92 5.63
C GLU A 43 -5.74 8.02 6.09
N PRO A 44 -6.99 8.51 6.03
CA PRO A 44 -8.15 7.77 6.54
C PRO A 44 -8.57 6.57 5.66
N ALA A 45 -8.17 6.56 4.38
CA ALA A 45 -8.52 5.51 3.42
C ALA A 45 -7.57 5.56 2.20
N THR A 46 -6.34 5.09 2.37
CA THR A 46 -5.35 5.07 1.28
C THR A 46 -5.72 4.01 0.24
N GLU A 47 -6.12 4.46 -0.94
CA GLU A 47 -6.39 3.60 -2.10
C GLU A 47 -5.13 3.48 -2.96
N LEU A 48 -4.78 2.25 -3.35
CA LEU A 48 -3.67 2.04 -4.28
C LEU A 48 -4.12 2.28 -5.72
N GLN A 49 -3.16 2.25 -6.65
CA GLN A 49 -3.45 2.54 -8.05
C GLN A 49 -2.93 1.45 -8.98
N PHE A 50 -3.82 0.99 -9.87
CA PHE A 50 -3.41 0.35 -11.11
C PHE A 50 -3.28 1.39 -12.21
N MET A 51 -2.17 1.33 -12.96
CA MET A 51 -1.95 2.16 -14.14
C MET A 51 -1.74 1.26 -15.34
N VAL A 52 -2.38 1.61 -16.46
CA VAL A 52 -2.25 0.89 -17.73
C VAL A 52 -1.91 1.90 -18.82
N ASN A 53 -0.90 1.58 -19.63
CA ASN A 53 -0.59 2.39 -20.81
C ASN A 53 -1.80 2.40 -21.76
N LYS A 54 -2.19 3.58 -22.22
CA LYS A 54 -3.39 3.77 -23.05
C LYS A 54 -3.33 2.99 -24.36
N GLU A 55 -2.22 3.05 -25.09
CA GLU A 55 -2.08 2.37 -26.39
C GLU A 55 -2.14 0.85 -26.22
N ALA A 56 -1.50 0.32 -25.17
CA ALA A 56 -1.55 -1.09 -24.85
C ALA A 56 -2.97 -1.55 -24.48
N PHE A 57 -3.72 -0.75 -23.72
CA PHE A 57 -5.10 -1.04 -23.36
C PHE A 57 -6.04 -0.99 -24.59
N ASP A 58 -5.92 0.06 -25.40
CA ASP A 58 -6.72 0.24 -26.61
C ASP A 58 -6.42 -0.86 -27.65
N GLY A 59 -5.20 -1.43 -27.64
CA GLY A 59 -4.81 -2.57 -28.46
C GLY A 59 -5.43 -3.91 -28.04
N LEU A 60 -6.07 -4.00 -26.87
CA LEU A 60 -6.76 -5.21 -26.44
C LEU A 60 -8.13 -5.34 -27.11
N PRO A 61 -8.57 -6.56 -27.48
CA PRO A 61 -9.97 -6.84 -27.79
C PRO A 61 -10.90 -6.43 -26.64
N ALA A 62 -12.12 -5.98 -26.96
CA ALA A 62 -13.07 -5.46 -25.99
C ALA A 62 -13.37 -6.41 -24.80
N HIS A 63 -13.43 -7.72 -25.04
CA HIS A 63 -13.64 -8.70 -23.98
C HIS A 63 -12.45 -8.78 -23.00
N LEU A 64 -11.22 -8.59 -23.47
CA LEU A 64 -10.03 -8.57 -22.61
C LEU A 64 -9.91 -7.24 -21.85
N GLN A 65 -10.31 -6.12 -22.45
CA GLN A 65 -10.44 -4.85 -21.72
C GLN A 65 -11.39 -4.98 -20.53
N ALA A 66 -12.57 -5.60 -20.75
CA ALA A 66 -13.56 -5.81 -19.69
C ALA A 66 -13.04 -6.74 -18.58
N ILE A 67 -12.37 -7.85 -18.96
CA ILE A 67 -11.74 -8.76 -17.99
C ILE A 67 -10.69 -8.02 -17.16
N LEU A 68 -9.81 -7.23 -17.79
CA LEU A 68 -8.76 -6.49 -17.09
C LEU A 68 -9.34 -5.50 -16.08
N VAL A 69 -10.33 -4.69 -16.49
CA VAL A 69 -10.99 -3.72 -15.60
C VAL A 69 -11.67 -4.42 -14.42
N THR A 70 -12.40 -5.51 -14.69
CA THR A 70 -13.11 -6.27 -13.65
C THR A 70 -12.13 -6.89 -12.65
N ALA A 71 -11.02 -7.46 -13.14
CA ALA A 71 -9.99 -8.05 -12.29
C ALA A 71 -9.31 -7.01 -11.40
N MET A 72 -8.99 -5.82 -11.93
CA MET A 72 -8.41 -4.72 -11.15
C MET A 72 -9.38 -4.24 -10.07
N GLN A 73 -10.66 -4.07 -10.39
CA GLN A 73 -11.68 -3.68 -9.40
C GLN A 73 -11.82 -4.72 -8.29
N PHE A 74 -11.92 -6.00 -8.64
CA PHE A 74 -12.02 -7.08 -7.66
C PHE A 74 -10.80 -7.11 -6.74
N ALA A 75 -9.59 -7.02 -7.30
CA ALA A 75 -8.36 -7.04 -6.51
C ALA A 75 -8.25 -5.85 -5.56
N ALA A 76 -8.71 -4.65 -5.96
CA ALA A 76 -8.75 -3.48 -5.09
C ALA A 76 -9.68 -3.69 -3.89
N TYR A 77 -10.90 -4.19 -4.13
CA TYR A 77 -11.84 -4.49 -3.05
C TYR A 77 -11.37 -5.62 -2.13
N ASP A 78 -10.81 -6.69 -2.70
CA ASP A 78 -10.29 -7.83 -1.92
C ASP A 78 -9.11 -7.41 -1.03
N MET A 79 -8.22 -6.54 -1.53
CA MET A 79 -7.13 -5.97 -0.74
C MET A 79 -7.66 -5.18 0.47
N TYR A 80 -8.65 -4.31 0.24
CA TYR A 80 -9.28 -3.56 1.33
C TYR A 80 -9.88 -4.49 2.38
N ALA A 81 -10.64 -5.50 1.95
CA ALA A 81 -11.26 -6.47 2.85
C ALA A 81 -10.22 -7.21 3.71
N ARG A 82 -9.12 -7.68 3.10
CA ARG A 82 -8.06 -8.40 3.81
C ARG A 82 -7.29 -7.50 4.78
N SER A 83 -7.03 -6.26 4.41
CA SER A 83 -6.26 -5.33 5.26
C SER A 83 -6.89 -5.04 6.63
N TYR A 84 -8.20 -5.26 6.78
CA TYR A 84 -8.92 -5.10 8.06
C TYR A 84 -9.19 -6.40 8.81
N HIS A 85 -9.07 -7.55 8.14
CA HIS A 85 -9.53 -8.84 8.68
C HIS A 85 -8.43 -9.88 8.85
N ASP A 86 -7.29 -9.69 8.17
CA ASP A 86 -6.10 -10.53 8.26
C ASP A 86 -4.97 -9.79 9.00
#